data_AF-A0A4Q0YSC1-F1
#
_entry.id   AF-A0A4Q0YSC1-F1
#
_cell.length_a   1.000
_cell.length_b   1.000
_cell.length_c   1.000
_cell.angle_alpha   90.00
_cell.angle_beta   90.00
_cell.angle_gamma   90.00
#
_symmetry.space_group_name_H-M   'P 1'
#
loop_
_entity.id
_entity.type
_entity.pdbx_description
1 polymer ?
#
loop_
_entity_poly.entity_id
_entity_poly.type
_entity_poly.pdbx_seq_one_letter_code
_entity_poly.pdbx_strand_id
1 'polypeptide(L)'
;MFATDGAAHLYGYSDHDRYGAEDVAMLFEEVMMFIQYGAVADVAFTTNPDPNTAKCADYIVRWGQRNRLSDLSVRTRAQAVAEEILGRSLATELSALPNNATPLQTEVDWCTAQNRQAVSPKNRNVNGQGSGLDRTSDVFKEDFTRRRH
;
A
#
# COMPACT_ATOMS: atom_id res chain seq x y z
N MET A 1 11.35 6.26 23.12
CA MET A 1 11.57 6.87 21.79
C MET A 1 11.93 5.72 20.86
N PHE A 2 11.05 5.33 19.94
CA PHE A 2 11.36 4.29 18.96
C PHE A 2 12.38 4.86 17.98
N ALA A 3 13.50 4.15 17.77
CA ALA A 3 14.56 4.57 16.87
C ALA A 3 14.02 4.75 15.45
N THR A 4 14.64 5.66 14.68
CA THR A 4 14.46 5.79 13.22
C THR A 4 14.86 4.49 12.54
N ASP A 5 13.93 3.54 12.50
CA ASP A 5 14.07 2.30 11.76
C ASP A 5 13.62 2.53 10.32
N GLY A 6 14.53 2.25 9.38
CA GLY A 6 14.37 2.53 7.95
C GLY A 6 13.50 1.52 7.20
N ALA A 7 12.84 0.59 7.92
CA ALA A 7 11.88 -0.32 7.34
C ALA A 7 10.68 0.42 6.74
N ALA A 8 10.08 -0.08 5.66
CA ALA A 8 8.82 0.47 5.16
C ALA A 8 7.63 0.10 6.07
N HIS A 9 7.66 -1.09 6.65
CA HIS A 9 6.62 -1.62 7.54
C HIS A 9 7.28 -2.26 8.76
N LEU A 10 6.53 -2.38 9.87
CA LEU A 10 6.95 -3.27 10.95
C LEU A 10 7.04 -4.66 10.31
N TYR A 11 8.18 -5.34 10.42
CA TYR A 11 8.57 -6.58 9.70
C TYR A 11 9.36 -6.44 8.39
N GLY A 12 9.74 -5.23 7.93
CA GLY A 12 10.60 -5.04 6.73
C GLY A 12 12.04 -5.57 6.84
N TYR A 13 12.41 -6.27 7.90
CA TYR A 13 13.74 -6.88 8.11
C TYR A 13 13.65 -8.36 8.47
N SER A 14 12.51 -9.04 8.27
CA SER A 14 12.40 -10.47 8.57
C SER A 14 13.51 -11.24 7.82
N ASP A 15 14.42 -11.82 8.61
CA ASP A 15 15.51 -12.74 8.30
C ASP A 15 16.36 -12.51 7.03
N HIS A 16 17.59 -12.07 7.27
CA HIS A 16 18.67 -11.85 6.27
C HIS A 16 18.94 -13.07 5.36
N ASP A 17 18.54 -14.28 5.77
CA ASP A 17 18.94 -15.54 5.12
C ASP A 17 17.81 -16.20 4.29
N ARG A 18 16.54 -15.88 4.54
CA ARG A 18 15.39 -16.53 3.87
C ARG A 18 14.15 -15.65 3.62
N TYR A 19 14.06 -14.43 4.16
CA TYR A 19 12.79 -13.67 4.18
C TYR A 19 12.89 -12.19 3.72
N GLY A 20 14.06 -11.75 3.22
CA GLY A 20 14.20 -10.43 2.57
C GLY A 20 13.29 -10.18 1.34
N ALA A 21 12.55 -11.20 0.89
CA ALA A 21 11.51 -11.06 -0.14
C ALA A 21 10.27 -10.29 0.35
N GLU A 22 9.98 -10.27 1.65
CA GLU A 22 8.80 -9.60 2.20
C GLU A 22 8.93 -8.08 2.08
N ASP A 23 10.09 -7.49 2.45
CA ASP A 23 10.36 -6.06 2.28
C ASP A 23 10.35 -5.68 0.79
N VAL A 24 10.92 -6.51 -0.09
CA VAL A 24 10.89 -6.30 -1.54
C VAL A 24 9.46 -6.25 -2.07
N ALA A 25 8.61 -7.22 -1.70
CA ALA A 25 7.23 -7.26 -2.13
C ALA A 25 6.41 -6.07 -1.59
N MET A 26 6.57 -5.74 -0.30
CA MET A 26 5.88 -4.60 0.32
C MET A 26 6.32 -3.26 -0.28
N LEU A 27 7.63 -3.06 -0.50
CA LEU A 27 8.17 -1.87 -1.15
C LEU A 27 7.63 -1.71 -2.57
N PHE A 28 7.62 -2.81 -3.33
CA PHE A 28 7.07 -2.81 -4.69
C PHE A 28 5.57 -2.51 -4.70
N GLU A 29 4.80 -3.14 -3.80
CA GLU A 29 3.37 -2.90 -3.67
C GLU A 29 3.07 -1.43 -3.36
N GLU A 30 3.75 -0.83 -2.37
CA GLU A 30 3.51 0.55 -1.95
C GLU A 30 3.78 1.54 -3.11
N VAL A 31 4.85 1.31 -3.87
CA VAL A 31 5.18 2.10 -5.08
C VAL A 31 4.11 1.93 -6.15
N MET A 32 3.70 0.71 -6.46
CA MET A 32 2.72 0.46 -7.51
C MET A 32 1.32 0.97 -7.15
N MET A 33 0.92 0.86 -5.88
CA MET A 33 -0.33 1.43 -5.37
C MET A 33 -0.32 2.96 -5.43
N PHE A 34 0.80 3.59 -5.09
CA PHE A 34 0.97 5.03 -5.24
C PHE A 34 0.93 5.47 -6.71
N ILE A 35 1.63 4.76 -7.60
CA ILE A 35 1.66 5.10 -9.03
C ILE A 35 0.26 4.96 -9.64
N GLN A 36 -0.41 3.82 -9.41
CA GLN A 36 -1.68 3.48 -10.06
C GLN A 36 -2.87 4.22 -9.46
N TYR A 37 -2.86 4.46 -8.15
CA TYR A 37 -4.03 4.94 -7.42
C TYR A 37 -3.79 6.18 -6.55
N GLY A 38 -2.54 6.63 -6.40
CA GLY A 38 -2.19 7.68 -5.44
C GLY A 38 -2.41 7.25 -3.99
N ALA A 39 -2.54 5.95 -3.73
CA ALA A 39 -2.77 5.42 -2.39
C ALA A 39 -1.48 5.45 -1.57
N VAL A 40 -1.61 5.79 -0.28
CA VAL A 40 -0.55 5.78 0.72
C VAL A 40 -1.06 5.08 1.98
N ALA A 41 -0.17 4.42 2.72
CA ALA A 41 -0.54 3.66 3.91
C ALA A 41 -0.43 4.48 5.20
N ASP A 42 -1.31 4.17 6.16
CA ASP A 42 -1.23 4.63 7.55
C ASP A 42 -0.87 3.44 8.43
N VAL A 43 0.10 3.62 9.34
CA VAL A 43 0.53 2.61 10.33
C VAL A 43 0.46 3.22 11.71
N ALA A 44 -0.16 2.52 12.67
CA ALA A 44 -0.24 2.98 14.05
C ALA A 44 -0.13 1.84 15.07
N PHE A 45 0.47 2.16 16.21
CA PHE A 45 0.35 1.40 17.45
C PHE A 45 -0.81 1.97 18.25
N THR A 46 -1.75 1.10 18.60
CA THR A 46 -2.96 1.45 19.32
C THR A 46 -3.05 0.72 20.66
N THR A 47 -3.96 1.16 21.53
CA THR A 47 -4.38 0.39 22.70
C THR A 47 -4.98 -0.95 22.28
N ASN A 48 -5.01 -1.92 23.20
CA ASN A 48 -5.58 -3.24 22.97
C ASN A 48 -6.96 -3.37 23.66
N PRO A 49 -8.06 -2.91 23.02
CA PRO A 49 -9.41 -3.10 23.54
C PRO A 49 -9.84 -4.57 23.45
N ASP A 50 -10.96 -4.93 24.10
CA ASP A 50 -11.49 -6.30 24.06
C ASP A 50 -11.84 -6.71 22.62
N PRO A 51 -11.20 -7.75 22.06
CA PRO A 51 -11.34 -8.13 20.66
C PRO A 51 -12.76 -8.56 20.27
N ASN A 52 -13.61 -8.96 21.22
CA ASN A 52 -14.98 -9.41 20.93
C ASN A 52 -15.97 -8.24 20.77
N THR A 53 -15.60 -7.04 21.24
CA THR A 53 -16.48 -5.87 21.24
C THR A 53 -15.84 -4.62 20.63
N ALA A 54 -14.54 -4.68 20.34
CA ALA A 54 -13.77 -3.55 19.84
C ALA A 54 -14.35 -2.99 18.53
N LYS A 55 -14.51 -1.67 18.53
CA LYS A 55 -14.78 -0.84 17.38
C LYS A 55 -13.56 0.01 17.09
N CYS A 56 -13.54 0.59 15.90
CA CYS A 56 -12.54 1.56 15.48
C CYS A 56 -12.27 2.68 16.52
N ALA A 57 -13.31 3.11 17.24
CA ALA A 57 -13.23 4.14 18.28
C ALA A 57 -12.48 3.68 19.56
N ASP A 58 -12.33 2.38 19.78
CA ASP A 58 -11.72 1.82 20.99
C ASP A 58 -10.19 1.66 20.87
N TYR A 59 -9.66 1.84 19.65
CA TYR A 59 -8.24 1.78 19.35
C TYR A 59 -7.62 3.18 19.45
N ILE A 60 -7.08 3.52 20.63
CA ILE A 60 -6.43 4.82 20.85
C ILE A 60 -5.00 4.78 20.34
N VAL A 61 -4.66 5.68 19.42
CA VAL A 61 -3.33 5.78 18.80
C VAL A 61 -2.32 6.30 19.81
N ARG A 62 -1.29 5.51 20.12
CA ARG A 62 -0.14 5.90 20.96
C ARG A 62 1.04 6.39 20.14
N TRP A 63 1.17 5.88 18.92
CA TRP A 63 2.15 6.31 17.93
C TRP A 63 1.64 5.92 16.55
N GLY A 64 1.94 6.71 15.52
CA GLY A 64 1.64 6.31 14.16
C GLY A 64 2.25 7.25 13.13
N GLN A 65 2.34 6.76 11.90
CA GLN A 65 2.85 7.50 10.75
C GLN A 65 1.98 7.21 9.52
N ARG A 66 1.84 8.24 8.70
CA ARG A 66 1.21 8.24 7.39
C ARG A 66 2.28 8.36 6.32
N ASN A 67 2.10 7.60 5.25
CA ASN A 67 2.87 7.68 4.02
C ASN A 67 4.36 7.47 4.30
N ARG A 68 4.72 6.28 4.76
CA ARG A 68 6.11 5.93 5.05
C ARG A 68 6.96 5.88 3.77
N LEU A 69 6.35 5.64 2.60
CA LEU A 69 7.00 5.85 1.29
C LEU A 69 7.59 7.25 1.09
N SER A 70 7.15 8.26 1.85
CA SER A 70 7.73 9.61 1.81
C SER A 70 8.95 9.80 2.70
N ASP A 71 9.28 8.82 3.55
CA ASP A 71 10.56 8.81 4.27
C ASP A 71 11.70 8.54 3.28
N LEU A 72 12.77 9.34 3.31
CA LEU A 72 13.87 9.23 2.35
C LEU A 72 14.56 7.86 2.38
N SER A 73 14.68 7.26 3.57
CA SER A 73 15.31 5.94 3.73
C SER A 73 14.46 4.83 3.10
N VAL A 74 13.13 4.93 3.22
CA VAL A 74 12.18 3.99 2.63
C VAL A 74 12.06 4.23 1.12
N ARG A 75 11.88 5.47 0.70
CA ARG A 75 11.70 5.87 -0.70
C ARG A 75 12.85 5.42 -1.58
N THR A 76 14.09 5.57 -1.12
CA THR A 76 15.27 5.21 -1.90
C THR A 76 15.31 3.71 -2.17
N ARG A 77 14.98 2.87 -1.18
CA ARG A 77 14.92 1.41 -1.34
C ARG A 77 13.72 1.00 -2.19
N ALA A 78 12.57 1.62 -1.97
CA ALA A 78 11.35 1.36 -2.74
C ALA A 78 11.54 1.66 -4.22
N GLN A 79 12.18 2.79 -4.53
CA GLN A 79 12.54 3.15 -5.89
C GLN A 79 13.50 2.13 -6.49
N ALA A 80 14.59 1.78 -5.80
CA ALA A 80 15.57 0.82 -6.32
C ALA A 80 14.91 -0.55 -6.64
N VAL A 81 14.11 -1.09 -5.72
CA VAL A 81 13.39 -2.36 -5.90
C VAL A 81 12.43 -2.29 -7.09
N ALA A 82 11.62 -1.24 -7.17
CA ALA A 82 10.62 -1.12 -8.21
C ALA A 82 11.24 -0.85 -9.60
N GLU A 83 12.32 -0.07 -9.67
CA GLU A 83 13.08 0.16 -10.90
C GLU A 83 13.78 -1.12 -11.39
N GLU A 84 14.30 -1.94 -10.48
CA GLU A 84 14.91 -3.25 -10.80
C GLU A 84 13.87 -4.21 -11.40
N ILE A 85 12.68 -4.29 -10.79
CA ILE A 85 11.59 -5.16 -11.27
C ILE A 85 11.01 -4.66 -12.60
N LEU A 86 10.84 -3.35 -12.78
CA LEU A 86 10.19 -2.77 -13.96
C LEU A 86 11.15 -2.49 -15.12
N GLY A 87 12.46 -2.46 -14.87
CA GLY A 87 13.48 -2.18 -15.89
C GLY A 87 13.46 -0.74 -16.43
N ARG A 88 12.93 0.23 -15.66
CA ARG A 88 12.84 1.65 -16.04
C ARG A 88 12.89 2.54 -14.81
N SER A 89 13.26 3.81 -14.99
CA SER A 89 13.24 4.77 -13.89
C SER A 89 11.82 5.19 -13.49
N LEU A 90 11.63 5.45 -12.20
CA LEU A 90 10.41 5.94 -11.55
C LEU A 90 10.57 7.32 -10.90
N ALA A 91 11.71 8.00 -11.15
CA ALA A 91 12.03 9.27 -10.49
C ALA A 91 10.94 10.33 -10.70
N THR A 92 10.35 10.37 -11.89
CA THR A 92 9.27 11.31 -12.24
C THR A 92 8.01 10.99 -11.46
N GLU A 93 7.59 9.73 -11.41
CA GLU A 93 6.38 9.31 -10.71
C GLU A 93 6.48 9.55 -9.21
N LEU A 94 7.65 9.28 -8.61
CA LEU A 94 7.87 9.46 -7.18
C LEU A 94 8.15 10.91 -6.79
N SER A 95 8.42 11.81 -7.74
CA SER A 95 8.64 13.24 -7.47
C SER A 95 7.44 13.94 -6.81
N ALA A 96 6.24 13.38 -6.97
CA ALA A 96 5.01 13.90 -6.38
C ALA A 96 4.86 13.58 -4.87
N LEU A 97 5.70 12.69 -4.31
CA LEU A 97 5.66 12.38 -2.89
C LEU A 97 6.21 13.54 -2.04
N PRO A 98 5.61 13.80 -0.87
CA PRO A 98 6.23 14.63 0.16
C PRO A 98 7.64 14.16 0.51
N ASN A 99 8.44 15.08 1.07
CA ASN A 99 9.83 14.78 1.45
C ASN A 99 9.96 14.04 2.79
N ASN A 100 8.86 13.88 3.54
CA ASN A 100 8.84 13.18 4.83
C ASN A 100 7.49 12.50 5.07
N ALA A 101 7.49 11.40 5.81
CA ALA A 101 6.29 10.80 6.37
C ALA A 101 5.62 11.75 7.38
N THR A 102 4.30 11.71 7.49
CA THR A 102 3.54 12.57 8.40
C THR A 102 3.16 11.80 9.67
N PRO A 103 3.46 12.30 10.89
CA PRO A 103 3.00 11.63 12.10
C PRO A 103 1.47 11.66 12.19
N LEU A 104 0.86 10.56 12.64
CA LEU A 104 -0.56 10.52 12.95
C LEU A 104 -0.82 11.22 14.29
N GLN A 105 -2.04 11.77 14.45
CA GLN A 105 -2.45 12.34 15.72
C GLN A 105 -2.49 11.25 16.79
N THR A 106 -1.80 11.49 17.91
CA THR A 106 -1.78 10.59 19.07
C THR A 106 -2.86 10.96 20.07
N GLU A 107 -3.17 10.05 20.99
CA GLU A 107 -4.19 10.21 22.04
C GLU A 107 -5.62 10.40 21.52
N VAL A 108 -5.86 10.04 20.25
CA VAL A 108 -7.20 9.96 19.65
C VAL A 108 -7.46 8.56 19.14
N ASP A 109 -8.73 8.25 18.91
CA ASP A 109 -9.12 6.98 18.32
C ASP A 109 -8.68 6.85 16.86
N TRP A 110 -8.50 5.61 16.40
CA TRP A 110 -8.11 5.29 15.03
C TRP A 110 -9.04 5.91 13.99
N CYS A 111 -10.34 6.01 14.32
CA CYS A 111 -11.31 6.57 13.39
C CYS A 111 -11.14 8.05 13.14
N THR A 112 -10.72 8.78 14.16
CA THR A 112 -10.35 10.20 14.09
C THR A 112 -8.96 10.41 13.47
N ALA A 113 -7.98 9.54 13.77
CA ALA A 113 -6.60 9.67 13.27
C ALA A 113 -6.46 9.38 11.76
N GLN A 114 -7.21 8.40 11.24
CA GLN A 114 -7.18 8.03 9.83
C GLN A 114 -7.76 9.16 8.95
N ASN A 115 -7.11 9.45 7.81
CA ASN A 115 -7.65 10.34 6.80
C ASN A 115 -8.12 9.51 5.62
N ARG A 116 -9.43 9.29 5.55
CA ARG A 116 -10.04 8.50 4.48
C ARG A 116 -10.13 9.36 3.22
N GLN A 117 -9.05 9.41 2.45
CA GLN A 117 -9.11 9.91 1.09
C GLN A 117 -9.66 8.81 0.18
N ALA A 118 -10.63 9.16 -0.67
CA ALA A 118 -11.11 8.24 -1.70
C ALA A 118 -9.98 7.99 -2.70
N VAL A 119 -9.50 6.75 -2.73
CA VAL A 119 -8.50 6.30 -3.69
C VAL A 119 -9.18 6.17 -5.06
N SER A 120 -8.71 6.93 -6.05
CA SER A 120 -9.21 6.87 -7.43
C SER A 120 -8.10 6.36 -8.35
N PRO A 121 -8.38 5.42 -9.28
CA PRO A 121 -7.40 5.05 -10.29
C PRO A 121 -6.96 6.29 -11.06
N LYS A 122 -5.65 6.51 -11.22
CA LYS A 122 -5.18 7.51 -12.18
C LYS A 122 -5.72 7.09 -13.55
N ASN A 123 -6.44 8.00 -14.20
CA ASN A 123 -7.14 7.77 -15.47
C ASN A 123 -6.35 6.84 -16.40
N ARG A 124 -6.81 5.59 -16.55
CA ARG A 124 -6.50 4.83 -17.76
C ARG A 124 -7.28 5.51 -18.87
N ASN A 125 -6.59 6.33 -19.68
CA ASN A 125 -7.14 6.79 -20.95
C ASN A 125 -7.35 5.55 -21.85
N VAL A 126 -8.50 4.90 -21.71
CA VAL A 126 -8.99 3.91 -22.68
C VAL A 126 -9.57 4.70 -23.86
N ASN A 127 -8.69 5.33 -24.64
CA ASN A 127 -9.07 5.80 -25.97
C ASN A 127 -9.03 4.59 -26.92
N GLY A 128 -10.07 3.78 -26.82
CA GLY A 128 -10.45 2.76 -27.78
C GLY A 128 -11.96 2.84 -27.96
N GLN A 129 -12.39 3.46 -29.05
CA GLN A 129 -13.80 3.55 -29.46
C GLN A 129 -14.41 2.15 -29.56
N GLY A 130 -15.61 1.95 -29.00
CA GLY A 130 -16.33 0.67 -29.12
C GLY A 130 -17.59 0.61 -28.26
N SER A 131 -18.62 1.30 -28.74
CA SER A 131 -20.05 1.13 -28.46
C SER A 131 -20.54 -0.17 -27.80
N GLY A 132 -21.49 -0.02 -26.86
CA GLY A 132 -22.58 -0.99 -26.71
C GLY A 132 -22.69 -1.64 -25.33
N LEU A 133 -23.76 -1.30 -24.62
CA LEU A 133 -24.29 -2.07 -23.50
C LEU A 133 -24.54 -3.53 -23.94
N ASP A 134 -24.02 -4.53 -23.23
CA ASP A 134 -24.88 -5.59 -22.69
C ASP A 134 -24.20 -6.42 -21.59
N ARG A 135 -25.00 -6.81 -20.61
CA ARG A 135 -24.67 -7.71 -19.51
C ARG A 135 -24.69 -9.15 -20.02
N THR A 136 -23.61 -9.92 -19.91
CA THR A 136 -23.74 -11.37 -19.67
C THR A 136 -22.57 -11.94 -18.87
N SER A 137 -22.95 -12.61 -17.80
CA SER A 137 -22.15 -13.41 -16.89
C SER A 137 -21.89 -14.82 -17.43
N ASP A 138 -21.50 -14.96 -18.69
CA ASP A 138 -21.54 -16.27 -19.40
C ASP A 138 -20.24 -16.67 -20.12
N VAL A 139 -19.05 -16.29 -19.60
CA VAL A 139 -17.77 -16.74 -20.19
C VAL A 139 -17.01 -17.76 -19.32
N PHE A 140 -17.43 -18.02 -18.07
CA PHE A 140 -16.66 -18.86 -17.13
C PHE A 140 -17.13 -20.33 -17.01
N LYS A 141 -17.99 -20.83 -17.90
CA LYS A 141 -18.56 -22.20 -17.76
C LYS A 141 -18.16 -23.23 -18.81
N GLU A 142 -17.41 -22.89 -19.86
CA GLU A 142 -17.16 -23.84 -20.96
C GLU A 142 -15.79 -24.56 -20.92
N ASP A 143 -14.82 -24.15 -20.09
CA ASP A 143 -13.43 -24.63 -20.22
C ASP A 143 -12.97 -25.74 -19.23
N PHE A 144 -13.86 -26.27 -18.37
CA PHE A 144 -13.45 -27.30 -17.39
C PHE A 144 -13.70 -28.76 -17.82
N THR A 145 -14.36 -29.00 -18.97
CA THR A 145 -14.79 -30.37 -19.34
C THR A 145 -13.95 -31.05 -20.44
N ARG A 146 -12.76 -30.52 -20.78
CA ARG A 146 -11.98 -31.06 -21.90
C ARG A 146 -10.49 -31.28 -21.61
N ARG A 147 -10.14 -31.85 -20.44
CA ARG A 147 -8.84 -32.52 -20.22
C ARG A 147 -8.97 -33.75 -19.32
N ARG A 148 -9.61 -34.80 -19.85
CA ARG A 148 -9.32 -36.20 -19.48
C ARG A 148 -9.49 -37.07 -20.72
N HIS A 149 -8.39 -37.26 -21.42
CA HIS A 149 -8.11 -38.42 -22.25
C HIS A 149 -6.65 -38.80 -22.04
#